data_AF-A0A4R6KMM3-F1
#
_entry.id   AF-A0A4R6KMM3-F1
#
_cell.length_a   1.000
_cell.length_b   1.000
_cell.length_c   1.000
_cell.angle_alpha   90.00
_cell.angle_beta   90.00
_cell.angle_gamma   90.00
#
_symmetry.space_group_name_H-M   'P 1'
#
loop_
_entity.id
_entity.type
_entity.pdbx_description
1 polymer ?
#
loop_
_entity_poly.entity_id
_entity_poly.type
_entity_poly.pdbx_seq_one_letter_code
_entity_poly.pdbx_strand_id
1 'polypeptide(L)'
;MQSWTAGPGEIRPEVKRLAVAAVVKLLRPTDTRAVVEVIDAQYGGILSDSASVLVPCRVYSIRQNRLISGGTTVDVRLSKSSQGTWRVTATHPAQPGAPVASLSAAARQVLASEQILLPPASAADIRSGQVHDSVLTTMLELAKTYRIGVSVIRSGHPTNVFGTDRPSDHPRGRAFDTWQIDGHPVVSPSTSHSLITSYMRAAVSLGSYNVGGPYQLSGTAYFSDQTHHDHIHTGFRS
;
A
#
# COMPACT_ATOMS: atom_id res chain seq x y z
N MET A 1 8.95 15.04 13.73
CA MET A 1 8.45 14.13 12.68
C MET A 1 7.33 14.83 11.97
N GLN A 2 7.39 14.92 10.64
CA GLN A 2 6.41 15.66 9.86
C GLN A 2 5.10 14.84 9.81
N SER A 3 3.97 15.46 10.10
CA SER A 3 2.66 14.86 9.84
C SER A 3 2.55 14.59 8.34
N TRP A 4 2.01 13.45 7.93
CA TRP A 4 1.66 13.23 6.53
C TRP A 4 0.78 14.38 6.04
N THR A 5 1.10 14.91 4.87
CA THR A 5 0.37 15.96 4.20
C THR A 5 0.07 15.50 2.79
N ALA A 6 -1.17 15.67 2.36
CA ALA A 6 -1.57 15.39 0.98
C ALA A 6 -0.69 16.18 0.00
N GLY A 7 -0.10 15.48 -0.97
CA GLY A 7 0.65 16.08 -2.06
C GLY A 7 -0.26 16.81 -3.07
N PRO A 8 0.31 17.65 -3.95
CA PRO A 8 -0.46 18.45 -4.90
C PRO A 8 -1.21 17.64 -5.98
N GLY A 9 -0.83 16.37 -6.22
CA GLY A 9 -1.54 15.50 -7.16
C GLY A 9 -2.64 14.66 -6.52
N GLU A 10 -2.90 14.85 -5.22
CA GLU A 10 -3.89 14.06 -4.51
C GLU A 10 -5.33 14.36 -4.92
N ILE A 11 -6.09 13.31 -5.24
CA ILE A 11 -7.53 13.41 -5.46
C ILE A 11 -8.29 13.27 -4.12
N ARG A 12 -9.26 14.15 -3.89
CA ARG A 12 -10.06 14.22 -2.64
C ARG A 12 -9.17 14.17 -1.38
N PRO A 13 -8.16 15.05 -1.25
CA PRO A 13 -7.19 15.00 -0.15
C PRO A 13 -7.85 15.14 1.24
N GLU A 14 -9.05 15.71 1.33
CA GLU A 14 -9.87 15.73 2.53
C GLU A 14 -10.25 14.35 3.05
N VAL A 15 -10.54 13.39 2.16
CA VAL A 15 -10.87 11.99 2.52
C VAL A 15 -9.65 11.30 3.11
N LYS A 16 -8.48 11.46 2.47
CA LYS A 16 -7.22 10.92 2.97
C LYS A 16 -6.80 11.54 4.30
N ARG A 17 -6.97 12.86 4.48
CA ARG A 17 -6.71 13.53 5.77
C ARG A 17 -7.57 12.97 6.90
N LEU A 18 -8.86 12.72 6.64
CA LEU A 18 -9.75 12.08 7.63
C LEU A 18 -9.26 10.66 7.99
N ALA A 19 -8.87 9.88 6.99
CA ALA A 19 -8.33 8.53 7.20
C ALA A 19 -7.05 8.55 8.04
N VAL A 20 -6.09 9.41 7.68
CA VAL A 20 -4.83 9.58 8.41
C VAL A 20 -5.09 10.02 9.85
N ALA A 21 -5.98 10.98 10.08
CA ALA A 21 -6.33 11.41 11.42
C ALA A 21 -6.92 10.27 12.27
N ALA A 22 -7.80 9.44 11.68
CA ALA A 22 -8.35 8.27 12.36
C ALA A 22 -7.29 7.23 12.71
N VAL A 23 -6.33 6.98 11.82
CA VAL A 23 -5.24 6.01 12.05
C VAL A 23 -4.27 6.51 13.12
N VAL A 24 -3.89 7.78 13.07
CA VAL A 24 -3.06 8.40 14.11
C VAL A 24 -3.75 8.33 15.47
N LYS A 25 -5.06 8.56 15.53
CA LYS A 25 -5.85 8.42 16.76
C LYS A 25 -5.91 6.96 17.24
N LEU A 26 -6.12 6.01 16.33
CA LEU A 26 -6.23 4.58 16.63
C LEU A 26 -4.92 4.00 17.19
N LEU A 27 -3.78 4.41 16.62
CA LEU A 27 -2.49 3.77 16.90
C LEU A 27 -1.62 4.50 17.93
N ARG A 28 -2.05 5.68 18.41
CA ARG A 28 -1.39 6.35 19.55
C ARG A 28 -1.88 5.71 20.85
N PRO A 29 -1.03 4.94 21.57
CA PRO A 29 -1.39 4.40 22.86
C PRO A 29 -1.59 5.55 23.86
N THR A 30 -2.57 5.44 24.74
CA THR A 30 -2.85 6.45 25.78
C THR A 30 -1.79 6.46 26.88
N ASP A 31 -1.17 5.31 27.14
CA ASP A 31 -0.40 5.08 28.36
C ASP A 31 1.12 5.05 28.11
N THR A 32 1.56 5.22 26.87
CA THR A 32 2.99 5.22 26.51
C THR A 32 3.29 6.30 25.48
N ARG A 33 4.47 6.92 25.60
CA ARG A 33 4.97 7.82 24.56
C ARG A 33 5.20 7.02 23.28
N ALA A 34 4.38 7.29 22.27
CA ALA A 34 4.53 6.70 20.94
C ALA A 34 4.37 7.75 19.84
N VAL A 35 5.01 7.48 18.72
CA VAL A 35 4.94 8.27 17.50
C VAL A 35 4.44 7.37 16.38
N VAL A 36 3.44 7.86 15.64
CA VAL A 36 2.92 7.22 14.43
C VAL A 36 3.48 7.99 13.24
N GLU A 37 4.31 7.32 12.44
CA GLU A 37 4.81 7.78 11.15
C GLU A 37 3.90 7.19 10.07
N VAL A 38 3.14 8.04 9.38
CA VAL A 38 2.36 7.62 8.22
C VAL A 38 3.30 7.59 7.01
N ILE A 39 3.42 6.42 6.38
CA ILE A 39 4.30 6.20 5.23
C ILE A 39 3.65 6.80 3.98
N ASP A 40 2.37 6.49 3.79
CA ASP A 40 1.54 6.99 2.71
C ASP A 40 0.05 6.88 3.12
N ALA A 41 -0.84 7.43 2.30
CA ALA A 41 -2.27 7.16 2.38
C ALA A 41 -2.80 6.95 0.97
N GLN A 42 -2.86 5.71 0.48
CA GLN A 42 -3.36 5.40 -0.86
C GLN A 42 -4.86 5.11 -0.84
N TYR A 43 -5.55 5.24 -1.98
CA TYR A 43 -6.88 4.65 -2.11
C TYR A 43 -6.81 3.12 -2.24
N GLY A 44 -7.59 2.41 -1.43
CA GLY A 44 -7.99 1.03 -1.70
C GLY A 44 -9.30 0.94 -2.50
N GLY A 45 -9.92 2.10 -2.76
CA GLY A 45 -11.13 2.27 -3.55
C GLY A 45 -11.79 3.64 -3.32
N ILE A 46 -12.34 4.23 -4.38
CA ILE A 46 -13.09 5.49 -4.29
C ILE A 46 -14.31 5.46 -5.20
N LEU A 47 -15.48 5.75 -4.62
CA LEU A 47 -16.77 5.92 -5.29
C LEU A 47 -17.33 7.32 -5.01
N SER A 48 -18.52 7.62 -5.52
CA SER A 48 -19.17 8.93 -5.34
C SER A 48 -19.49 9.26 -3.88
N ASP A 49 -19.80 8.24 -3.06
CA ASP A 49 -20.29 8.37 -1.69
C ASP A 49 -19.56 7.48 -0.67
N SER A 50 -18.58 6.70 -1.10
CA SER A 50 -17.85 5.76 -0.25
C SER A 50 -16.39 5.65 -0.69
N ALA A 51 -15.50 5.39 0.27
CA ALA A 51 -14.08 5.24 0.02
C ALA A 51 -13.41 4.27 0.99
N SER A 52 -12.29 3.71 0.53
CA SER A 52 -11.31 2.96 1.31
C SER A 52 -9.97 3.65 1.13
N VAL A 53 -9.33 4.01 2.23
CA VAL A 53 -7.97 4.58 2.23
C VAL A 53 -7.08 3.67 3.04
N LEU A 54 -6.02 3.14 2.42
CA LEU A 54 -5.05 2.28 3.06
C LEU A 54 -3.90 3.15 3.58
N VAL A 55 -3.69 3.12 4.89
CA VAL A 55 -2.70 3.97 5.56
C VAL A 55 -1.60 3.08 6.14
N PRO A 56 -0.55 2.75 5.38
CA PRO A 56 0.65 2.11 5.92
C PRO A 56 1.36 3.05 6.88
N CYS A 57 1.73 2.55 8.06
CA CYS A 57 2.40 3.34 9.07
C CYS A 57 3.46 2.56 9.84
N ARG A 58 4.44 3.29 10.37
CA ARG A 58 5.36 2.82 11.41
C ARG A 58 4.93 3.39 12.76
N VAL A 59 5.04 2.58 13.79
CA VAL A 59 4.79 2.99 15.17
C VAL A 59 6.05 2.80 15.96
N TYR A 60 6.53 3.87 16.57
CA TYR A 60 7.68 3.89 17.45
C TYR A 60 7.19 4.14 18.87
N SER A 61 7.54 3.29 19.82
CA SER A 61 7.18 3.48 21.23
C SER A 61 8.37 3.20 22.13
N ILE A 62 8.38 3.81 23.32
CA ILE A 62 9.39 3.52 24.33
C ILE A 62 8.75 2.58 25.36
N ARG A 63 9.30 1.37 25.50
CA ARG A 63 8.93 0.43 26.56
C ARG A 63 10.18 -0.04 27.29
N GLN A 64 10.16 0.00 28.62
CA GLN A 64 11.31 -0.39 29.46
C GLN A 64 12.64 0.25 29.00
N ASN A 65 12.59 1.55 28.68
CA ASN A 65 13.73 2.33 28.18
C ASN A 65 14.34 1.84 26.85
N ARG A 66 13.60 1.04 26.06
CA ARG A 66 13.98 0.58 24.72
C ARG A 66 13.01 1.12 23.67
N LEU A 67 13.56 1.53 22.53
CA LEU A 67 12.78 1.86 21.34
C LEU A 67 12.24 0.57 20.73
N ILE A 68 10.91 0.46 20.66
CA ILE A 68 10.20 -0.59 19.96
C ILE A 68 9.65 0.01 18.66
N SER A 69 10.03 -0.56 17.51
CA SER A 69 9.45 -0.21 16.22
C SER A 69 8.56 -1.33 15.71
N GLY A 70 7.39 -0.96 15.22
CA GLY A 70 6.50 -1.85 14.49
C GLY A 70 5.62 -1.01 13.58
N GLY A 71 4.37 -1.43 13.42
CA GLY A 71 3.38 -0.68 12.67
C GLY A 71 2.42 -1.62 11.95
N THR A 72 1.50 -1.04 11.20
CA THR A 72 0.48 -1.76 10.47
C THR A 72 0.07 -0.96 9.24
N THR A 73 -0.60 -1.60 8.30
CA THR A 73 -1.47 -0.89 7.35
C THR A 73 -2.88 -0.90 7.93
N VAL A 74 -3.61 0.21 7.82
CA VAL A 74 -5.02 0.27 8.24
C VAL A 74 -5.87 0.63 7.03
N ASP A 75 -6.83 -0.23 6.70
CA ASP A 75 -7.90 0.10 5.76
C ASP A 75 -8.95 0.93 6.50
N VAL A 76 -9.10 2.19 6.11
CA VAL A 76 -10.09 3.10 6.67
C VAL A 76 -11.26 3.22 5.70
N ARG A 77 -12.46 2.86 6.17
CA ARG A 77 -13.71 3.02 5.42
C ARG A 77 -14.30 4.37 5.72
N LEU A 78 -14.75 5.06 4.66
CA LEU A 78 -15.42 6.35 4.76
C LEU A 78 -16.71 6.34 3.95
N SER A 79 -17.70 7.12 4.40
CA SER A 79 -18.90 7.42 3.63
C SER A 79 -19.24 8.89 3.65
N LYS A 80 -19.87 9.36 2.57
CA LYS A 80 -20.34 10.73 2.37
C LYS A 80 -21.81 10.81 2.77
N SER A 81 -22.16 11.77 3.62
CA SER A 81 -23.56 12.05 3.94
C SER A 81 -24.30 12.67 2.75
N SER A 82 -25.63 12.73 2.81
CA SER A 82 -26.46 13.44 1.82
C SER A 82 -26.13 14.94 1.73
N GLN A 83 -25.61 15.54 2.80
CA GLN A 83 -25.12 16.91 2.86
C GLN A 83 -23.69 17.06 2.31
N GLY A 84 -23.11 15.98 1.80
CA GLY A 84 -21.79 15.96 1.17
C GLY A 84 -20.60 15.85 2.12
N THR A 85 -20.82 15.60 3.41
CA THR A 85 -19.75 15.51 4.42
C THR A 85 -19.23 14.08 4.53
N TRP A 86 -17.92 13.90 4.39
CA TRP A 86 -17.26 12.61 4.60
C TRP A 86 -17.07 12.31 6.09
N ARG A 87 -17.26 11.06 6.48
CA ARG A 87 -16.94 10.55 7.82
C ARG A 87 -16.31 9.17 7.74
N VAL A 88 -15.43 8.87 8.69
CA VAL A 88 -14.91 7.52 8.90
C VAL A 88 -16.02 6.65 9.48
N THR A 89 -16.23 5.48 8.89
CA THR A 89 -17.25 4.50 9.30
C THR A 89 -16.64 3.26 9.93
N ALA A 90 -15.43 2.87 9.52
CA ALA A 90 -14.72 1.74 10.10
C ALA A 90 -13.20 1.87 9.90
N THR A 91 -12.44 1.16 10.73
CA THR A 91 -10.99 1.02 10.62
C THR A 91 -10.64 -0.46 10.77
N HIS A 92 -9.89 -1.00 9.81
CA HIS A 92 -9.48 -2.40 9.77
C HIS A 92 -7.94 -2.48 9.72
N PRO A 93 -7.27 -2.57 10.89
CA PRO A 93 -5.84 -2.87 10.93
C PRO A 93 -5.53 -4.20 10.25
N ALA A 94 -4.41 -4.25 9.55
CA ALA A 94 -3.89 -5.45 8.92
C ALA A 94 -3.71 -6.59 9.92
N GLN A 95 -4.07 -7.81 9.50
CA GLN A 95 -3.90 -9.04 10.26
C GLN A 95 -3.00 -10.00 9.46
N PRO A 96 -1.68 -9.78 9.45
CA PRO A 96 -0.75 -10.72 8.83
C PRO A 96 -0.79 -12.07 9.57
N GLY A 97 -0.52 -13.17 8.85
CA GLY A 97 -0.42 -14.49 9.45
C GLY A 97 0.78 -14.61 10.41
N ALA A 98 0.76 -15.66 11.24
CA ALA A 98 1.92 -15.99 12.07
C ALA A 98 3.16 -16.26 11.20
N PRO A 99 4.37 -15.86 11.65
CA PRO A 99 5.59 -16.12 10.89
C PRO A 99 5.85 -17.62 10.78
N VAL A 100 6.27 -18.06 9.58
CA VAL A 100 6.65 -19.46 9.36
C VAL A 100 8.08 -19.72 9.81
N ALA A 101 8.39 -20.97 10.17
CA ALA A 101 9.72 -21.35 10.64
C ALA A 101 10.80 -21.27 9.55
N SER A 102 10.42 -21.45 8.27
CA SER A 102 11.33 -21.37 7.13
C SER A 102 10.69 -20.57 6.00
N LEU A 103 11.43 -19.59 5.49
CA LEU A 103 11.03 -18.73 4.38
C LEU A 103 11.63 -19.22 3.05
N SER A 104 10.93 -18.95 1.94
CA SER A 104 11.48 -19.13 0.60
C SER A 104 12.73 -18.26 0.41
N ALA A 105 13.56 -18.61 -0.58
CA ALA A 105 14.74 -17.81 -0.90
C ALA A 105 14.35 -16.39 -1.32
N ALA A 106 13.30 -16.24 -2.15
CA ALA A 106 12.79 -14.96 -2.59
C ALA A 106 12.29 -14.12 -1.40
N ALA A 107 11.55 -14.71 -0.45
CA ALA A 107 11.06 -14.01 0.74
C ALA A 107 12.21 -13.46 1.59
N ARG A 108 13.27 -14.26 1.81
CA ARG A 108 14.47 -13.80 2.53
C ARG A 108 15.18 -12.65 1.80
N GLN A 109 15.33 -12.75 0.48
CA GLN A 109 15.98 -11.73 -0.32
C GLN A 109 15.20 -10.41 -0.33
N VAL A 110 13.87 -10.47 -0.47
CA VAL A 110 13.02 -9.26 -0.42
C VAL A 110 13.13 -8.58 0.94
N LEU A 111 13.06 -9.35 2.04
CA LEU A 111 13.19 -8.81 3.40
C LEU A 111 14.57 -8.21 3.70
N ALA A 112 15.61 -8.62 2.98
CA ALA A 112 16.97 -8.13 3.13
C ALA A 112 17.34 -6.99 2.15
N SER A 113 16.49 -6.70 1.17
CA SER A 113 16.79 -5.72 0.12
C SER A 113 16.57 -4.29 0.59
N GLU A 114 17.60 -3.45 0.48
CA GLU A 114 17.48 -2.01 0.74
C GLU A 114 16.80 -1.24 -0.41
N GLN A 115 16.68 -1.88 -1.58
CA GLN A 115 15.97 -1.34 -2.74
C GLN A 115 14.45 -1.51 -2.64
N ILE A 116 13.96 -2.31 -1.69
CA ILE A 116 12.52 -2.56 -1.50
C ILE A 116 12.12 -2.03 -0.12
N LEU A 117 11.45 -0.89 -0.10
CA LEU A 117 10.99 -0.25 1.13
C LEU A 117 9.63 -0.82 1.53
N LEU A 118 9.64 -1.69 2.54
CA LEU A 118 8.44 -2.34 3.05
C LEU A 118 7.84 -1.59 4.25
N PRO A 119 6.52 -1.38 4.26
CA PRO A 119 5.76 -1.12 5.48
C PRO A 119 5.85 -2.33 6.43
N PRO A 120 5.73 -2.11 7.75
CA PRO A 120 5.77 -3.19 8.73
C PRO A 120 4.79 -4.34 8.46
N ALA A 121 3.54 -4.03 8.04
CA ALA A 121 2.55 -5.06 7.71
C ALA A 121 2.95 -5.89 6.48
N SER A 122 3.43 -5.26 5.40
CA SER A 122 3.92 -5.97 4.22
C SER A 122 5.11 -6.88 4.54
N ALA A 123 6.03 -6.43 5.40
CA ALA A 123 7.12 -7.29 5.87
C ALA A 123 6.61 -8.47 6.71
N ALA A 124 5.55 -8.28 7.50
CA ALA A 124 4.91 -9.36 8.26
C ALA A 124 4.16 -10.34 7.34
N ASP A 125 3.49 -9.86 6.28
CA ASP A 125 2.88 -10.72 5.26
C ASP A 125 3.91 -11.66 4.62
N ILE A 126 5.07 -11.14 4.25
CA ILE A 126 6.15 -11.95 3.68
C ILE A 126 6.66 -12.98 4.70
N ARG A 127 6.87 -12.56 5.96
CA ARG A 127 7.29 -13.48 7.04
C ARG A 127 6.26 -14.58 7.32
N SER A 128 4.99 -14.34 7.03
CA SER A 128 3.93 -15.35 7.19
C SER A 128 3.96 -16.46 6.14
N GLY A 129 4.78 -16.32 5.09
CA GLY A 129 4.84 -17.28 3.98
C GLY A 129 3.61 -17.28 3.08
N GLN A 130 2.72 -16.30 3.20
CA GLN A 130 1.44 -16.23 2.45
C GLN A 130 1.52 -15.32 1.21
N VAL A 131 2.69 -14.77 0.89
CA VAL A 131 2.95 -14.01 -0.34
C VAL A 131 3.56 -14.95 -1.37
N HIS A 132 3.01 -14.97 -2.58
CA HIS A 132 3.45 -15.88 -3.62
C HIS A 132 4.84 -15.50 -4.16
N ASP A 133 5.64 -16.50 -4.54
CA ASP A 133 7.01 -16.27 -5.04
C ASP A 133 7.04 -15.49 -6.37
N SER A 134 5.96 -15.48 -7.17
CA SER A 134 5.86 -14.63 -8.38
C SER A 134 5.85 -13.14 -8.04
N VAL A 135 5.16 -12.75 -6.96
CA VAL A 135 5.19 -11.38 -6.41
C VAL A 135 6.61 -11.06 -5.94
N LEU A 136 7.20 -11.91 -5.10
CA LEU A 136 8.51 -11.67 -4.49
C LEU A 136 9.63 -11.60 -5.53
N THR A 137 9.62 -12.51 -6.51
CA THR A 137 10.59 -12.54 -7.61
C THR A 137 10.44 -11.30 -8.48
N THR A 138 9.21 -10.89 -8.81
CA THR A 138 9.00 -9.65 -9.58
C THR A 138 9.51 -8.42 -8.84
N MET A 139 9.27 -8.32 -7.53
CA MET A 139 9.80 -7.23 -6.71
C MET A 139 11.34 -7.21 -6.74
N LEU A 140 12.01 -8.37 -6.68
CA LEU A 140 13.47 -8.47 -6.78
C LEU A 140 13.99 -8.07 -8.16
N GLU A 141 13.31 -8.49 -9.23
CA GLU A 141 13.70 -8.15 -10.60
C GLU A 141 13.53 -6.66 -10.88
N LEU A 142 12.41 -6.06 -10.45
CA LEU A 142 12.22 -4.61 -10.51
C LEU A 142 13.28 -3.87 -9.68
N ALA A 143 13.64 -4.41 -8.51
CA ALA A 143 14.63 -3.82 -7.61
C ALA A 143 16.07 -3.78 -8.16
N LYS A 144 16.34 -4.46 -9.27
CA LYS A 144 17.62 -4.33 -10.01
C LYS A 144 17.76 -2.98 -10.70
N THR A 145 16.64 -2.33 -11.01
CA THR A 145 16.58 -1.06 -11.74
C THR A 145 16.02 0.07 -10.88
N TYR A 146 15.02 -0.23 -10.05
CA TYR A 146 14.24 0.76 -9.31
C TYR A 146 14.41 0.58 -7.80
N ARG A 147 14.37 1.69 -7.06
CA ARG A 147 14.07 1.66 -5.64
C ARG A 147 12.56 1.77 -5.44
N ILE A 148 11.95 0.78 -4.81
CA ILE A 148 10.49 0.59 -4.78
C ILE A 148 9.95 0.90 -3.39
N GLY A 149 9.01 1.83 -3.30
CA GLY A 149 8.21 2.08 -2.09
C GLY A 149 6.88 1.33 -2.14
N VAL A 150 6.76 0.30 -1.30
CA VAL A 150 5.53 -0.51 -1.20
C VAL A 150 4.56 0.13 -0.21
N SER A 151 3.27 0.06 -0.49
CA SER A 151 2.19 0.51 0.40
C SER A 151 1.43 -0.66 1.01
N VAL A 152 1.11 -1.68 0.21
CA VAL A 152 0.44 -2.90 0.66
C VAL A 152 0.82 -4.10 -0.22
N ILE A 153 0.86 -5.29 0.38
CA ILE A 153 1.00 -6.56 -0.35
C ILE A 153 -0.26 -7.39 -0.16
N ARG A 154 -0.60 -7.73 1.10
CA ARG A 154 -1.73 -8.64 1.36
C ARG A 154 -2.64 -8.14 2.47
N SER A 155 -2.15 -8.05 3.70
CA SER A 155 -2.97 -7.67 4.84
C SER A 155 -3.16 -6.16 4.89
N GLY A 156 -4.38 -5.74 5.23
CA GLY A 156 -4.76 -4.32 5.20
C GLY A 156 -5.31 -3.84 3.85
N HIS A 157 -5.51 -4.72 2.86
CA HIS A 157 -6.28 -4.43 1.66
C HIS A 157 -7.71 -5.03 1.76
N PRO A 158 -8.75 -4.37 1.21
CA PRO A 158 -10.09 -4.94 1.03
C PRO A 158 -10.09 -6.35 0.43
N THR A 159 -11.02 -7.21 0.87
CA THR A 159 -11.12 -8.61 0.38
C THR A 159 -11.52 -8.69 -1.09
N ASN A 160 -12.45 -7.81 -1.49
CA ASN A 160 -12.90 -7.65 -2.86
C ASN A 160 -12.41 -6.31 -3.42
N VAL A 161 -12.39 -6.18 -4.75
CA VAL A 161 -12.28 -4.89 -5.40
C VAL A 161 -13.39 -3.99 -4.89
N PHE A 162 -13.02 -2.82 -4.39
CA PHE A 162 -13.91 -1.97 -3.62
C PHE A 162 -15.20 -1.63 -4.39
N GLY A 163 -16.34 -1.76 -3.71
CA GLY A 163 -17.65 -1.54 -4.33
C GLY A 163 -18.17 -2.69 -5.20
N THR A 164 -17.50 -3.84 -5.20
CA THR A 164 -17.88 -5.00 -6.02
C THR A 164 -17.77 -6.32 -5.23
N ASP A 165 -18.31 -7.38 -5.81
CA ASP A 165 -18.13 -8.76 -5.31
C ASP A 165 -16.94 -9.49 -5.95
N ARG A 166 -16.16 -8.79 -6.80
CA ARG A 166 -15.00 -9.39 -7.46
C ARG A 166 -13.85 -9.53 -6.46
N PRO A 167 -13.30 -10.74 -6.24
CA PRO A 167 -12.18 -10.92 -5.32
C PRO A 167 -10.95 -10.10 -5.75
N SER A 168 -10.23 -9.55 -4.77
CA SER A 168 -8.92 -8.93 -4.98
C SER A 168 -7.81 -9.98 -4.96
N ASP A 169 -6.70 -9.69 -5.64
CA ASP A 169 -5.49 -10.52 -5.60
C ASP A 169 -4.64 -10.28 -4.33
N HIS A 170 -4.80 -9.13 -3.66
CA HIS A 170 -4.04 -8.81 -2.44
C HIS A 170 -4.26 -9.82 -1.32
N PRO A 171 -5.49 -10.15 -0.87
CA PRO A 171 -5.71 -11.11 0.22
C PRO A 171 -5.16 -12.52 -0.07
N ARG A 172 -4.97 -12.85 -1.35
CA ARG A 172 -4.41 -14.12 -1.83
C ARG A 172 -2.87 -14.11 -1.88
N GLY A 173 -2.23 -12.99 -1.55
CA GLY A 173 -0.78 -12.83 -1.63
C GLY A 173 -0.26 -12.76 -3.07
N ARG A 174 -1.11 -12.34 -4.01
CA ARG A 174 -0.83 -12.33 -5.46
C ARG A 174 -0.72 -10.93 -6.05
N ALA A 175 -0.58 -9.91 -5.22
CA ALA A 175 -0.41 -8.55 -5.68
C ALA A 175 0.45 -7.73 -4.73
N PHE A 176 0.94 -6.60 -5.23
CA PHE A 176 1.53 -5.54 -4.41
C PHE A 176 1.27 -4.18 -5.06
N ASP A 177 1.17 -3.16 -4.22
CA ASP A 177 1.01 -1.78 -4.65
C ASP A 177 2.29 -0.99 -4.39
N THR A 178 2.66 -0.16 -5.37
CA THR A 178 3.82 0.73 -5.33
C THR A 178 3.36 2.18 -5.31
N TRP A 179 3.61 2.89 -4.21
CA TRP A 179 3.27 4.32 -4.09
C TRP A 179 4.44 5.24 -4.44
N GLN A 180 5.66 4.70 -4.52
CA GLN A 180 6.88 5.49 -4.79
C GLN A 180 7.88 4.69 -5.64
N ILE A 181 8.53 5.36 -6.60
CA ILE A 181 9.61 4.81 -7.43
C ILE A 181 10.80 5.78 -7.39
N ASP A 182 11.98 5.28 -7.06
CA ASP A 182 13.22 6.07 -6.99
C ASP A 182 13.10 7.32 -6.12
N GLY A 183 12.36 7.23 -5.02
CA GLY A 183 12.08 8.36 -4.12
C GLY A 183 10.98 9.31 -4.60
N HIS A 184 10.39 9.09 -5.78
CA HIS A 184 9.34 9.92 -6.37
C HIS A 184 7.95 9.29 -6.12
N PRO A 185 7.06 9.94 -5.35
CA PRO A 185 5.70 9.44 -5.14
C PRO A 185 4.94 9.38 -6.47
N VAL A 186 4.24 8.28 -6.75
CA VAL A 186 3.47 8.09 -8.00
C VAL A 186 2.42 9.19 -8.15
N VAL A 187 1.77 9.59 -7.05
CA VAL A 187 0.79 10.68 -7.03
C VAL A 187 1.36 12.07 -7.34
N SER A 188 2.68 12.26 -7.25
CA SER A 188 3.26 13.60 -7.43
C SER A 188 3.18 14.04 -8.90
N PRO A 189 2.65 15.24 -9.21
CA PRO A 189 2.67 15.79 -10.56
C PRO A 189 4.07 16.01 -11.13
N SER A 190 5.09 16.06 -10.27
CA SER A 190 6.50 16.17 -10.68
C SER A 190 7.15 14.83 -11.01
N THR A 191 6.51 13.70 -10.69
CA THR A 191 7.04 12.38 -11.03
C THR A 191 6.96 12.17 -12.53
N SER A 192 8.08 11.79 -13.12
CA SER A 192 8.19 11.64 -14.57
C SER A 192 7.19 10.62 -15.11
N HIS A 193 6.38 11.05 -16.09
CA HIS A 193 5.48 10.16 -16.83
C HIS A 193 6.24 8.96 -17.42
N SER A 194 7.45 9.18 -17.95
CA SER A 194 8.28 8.09 -18.49
C SER A 194 8.75 7.11 -17.41
N LEU A 195 9.01 7.57 -16.17
CA LEU A 195 9.39 6.69 -15.06
C LEU A 195 8.23 5.75 -14.69
N ILE A 196 7.05 6.33 -14.44
CA ILE A 196 5.83 5.56 -14.08
C ILE A 196 5.50 4.56 -15.18
N THR A 197 5.47 5.02 -16.43
CA THR A 197 5.03 4.16 -17.54
C THR A 197 6.07 3.10 -17.90
N SER A 198 7.36 3.35 -17.74
CA SER A 198 8.41 2.32 -17.85
C SER A 198 8.31 1.27 -16.74
N TYR A 199 8.05 1.68 -15.49
CA TYR A 199 7.84 0.76 -14.38
C TYR A 199 6.64 -0.16 -14.63
N MET A 200 5.51 0.40 -15.09
CA MET A 200 4.32 -0.39 -15.45
C MET A 200 4.63 -1.43 -16.55
N ARG A 201 5.40 -1.06 -17.58
CA ARG A 201 5.82 -2.00 -18.63
C ARG A 201 6.76 -3.08 -18.10
N ALA A 202 7.68 -2.71 -17.23
CA ALA A 202 8.59 -3.66 -16.60
C ALA A 202 7.80 -4.72 -15.80
N ALA A 203 6.82 -4.29 -15.02
CA ALA A 203 5.94 -5.20 -14.26
C ALA A 203 5.22 -6.21 -15.16
N VAL A 204 4.67 -5.77 -16.30
CA VAL A 204 4.05 -6.69 -17.29
C VAL A 204 5.08 -7.62 -17.93
N SER A 205 6.27 -7.12 -18.28
CA SER A 205 7.34 -7.96 -18.86
C SER A 205 7.83 -9.04 -17.91
N LEU A 206 7.63 -8.85 -16.61
CA LEU A 206 7.95 -9.81 -15.55
C LEU A 206 6.77 -10.74 -15.19
N GLY A 207 5.68 -10.70 -15.97
CA GLY A 207 4.58 -11.64 -15.88
C GLY A 207 3.34 -11.15 -15.11
N SER A 208 3.30 -9.87 -14.71
CA SER A 208 2.05 -9.29 -14.20
C SER A 208 0.99 -9.28 -15.30
N TYR A 209 -0.19 -9.82 -14.99
CA TYR A 209 -1.33 -9.82 -15.91
C TYR A 209 -2.27 -8.64 -15.66
N ASN A 210 -2.08 -7.93 -14.55
CA ASN A 210 -2.96 -6.87 -14.09
C ASN A 210 -2.13 -5.74 -13.49
N VAL A 211 -1.91 -4.68 -14.28
CA VAL A 211 -1.15 -3.49 -13.89
C VAL A 211 -2.06 -2.26 -13.95
N GLY A 212 -2.41 -1.74 -12.78
CA GLY A 212 -3.20 -0.53 -12.61
C GLY A 212 -2.30 0.66 -12.30
N GLY A 213 -2.57 1.84 -12.84
CA GLY A 213 -1.82 3.04 -12.48
C GLY A 213 -2.46 4.33 -13.01
N PRO A 214 -1.80 5.49 -12.83
CA PRO A 214 -2.37 6.79 -13.19
C PRO A 214 -2.47 7.03 -14.70
N TYR A 215 -1.80 6.20 -15.52
CA TYR A 215 -1.77 6.36 -16.97
C TYR A 215 -2.28 5.10 -17.67
N GLN A 216 -3.26 5.27 -18.54
CA GLN A 216 -3.71 4.19 -19.40
C GLN A 216 -2.66 3.90 -20.47
N LEU A 217 -2.20 2.65 -20.52
CA LEU A 217 -1.30 2.14 -21.55
C LEU A 217 -2.05 1.20 -22.51
N SER A 218 -1.49 0.97 -23.70
CA SER A 218 -2.03 0.01 -24.66
C SER A 218 -1.73 -1.43 -24.22
N GLY A 219 -2.75 -2.30 -24.28
CA GLY A 219 -2.64 -3.72 -23.95
C GLY A 219 -3.65 -4.15 -22.89
N THR A 220 -4.00 -5.44 -22.87
CA THR A 220 -5.05 -5.99 -22.00
C THR A 220 -4.64 -6.12 -20.54
N ALA A 221 -3.35 -6.06 -20.24
CA ALA A 221 -2.83 -6.11 -18.88
C ALA A 221 -2.96 -4.78 -18.13
N TYR A 222 -3.18 -3.66 -18.84
CA TYR A 222 -3.14 -2.33 -18.25
C TYR A 222 -4.54 -1.75 -18.02
N PHE A 223 -4.70 -1.05 -16.90
CA PHE A 223 -5.90 -0.26 -16.63
C PHE A 223 -5.55 1.01 -15.85
N SER A 224 -6.45 1.98 -15.90
CA SER A 224 -6.34 3.23 -15.14
C SER A 224 -7.73 3.67 -14.69
N ASP A 225 -7.84 4.06 -13.42
CA ASP A 225 -9.05 4.57 -12.81
C ASP A 225 -8.71 5.53 -11.66
N GLN A 226 -9.72 6.09 -11.00
CA GLN A 226 -9.49 7.03 -9.89
C GLN A 226 -8.81 6.39 -8.68
N THR A 227 -9.00 5.09 -8.44
CA THR A 227 -8.37 4.41 -7.29
C THR A 227 -6.87 4.31 -7.50
N HIS A 228 -6.43 4.05 -8.72
CA HIS A 228 -5.02 3.83 -9.06
C HIS A 228 -4.31 5.12 -9.51
N HIS A 229 -4.86 6.29 -9.21
CA HIS A 229 -4.25 7.58 -9.53
C HIS A 229 -2.98 7.85 -8.70
N ASP A 230 -2.90 7.29 -7.50
CA ASP A 230 -1.85 7.60 -6.52
C ASP A 230 -0.82 6.48 -6.32
N HIS A 231 -1.02 5.31 -6.93
CA HIS A 231 -0.15 4.14 -6.82
C HIS A 231 -0.19 3.29 -8.10
N ILE A 232 0.73 2.33 -8.20
CA ILE A 232 0.73 1.31 -9.24
C ILE A 232 0.40 -0.04 -8.61
N HIS A 233 -0.70 -0.64 -9.03
CA HIS A 233 -1.08 -2.01 -8.70
C HIS A 233 -0.37 -3.00 -9.60
N THR A 234 0.13 -4.10 -9.06
CA THR A 234 0.74 -5.20 -9.82
C THR A 234 0.22 -6.55 -9.32
N GLY A 235 -0.58 -7.23 -10.14
CA GLY A 235 -1.25 -8.49 -9.81
C GLY A 235 -0.84 -9.70 -10.67
N PHE A 236 -0.86 -10.89 -10.08
CA PHE A 236 -0.42 -12.16 -10.67
C PHE A 236 -1.52 -13.23 -10.59
N ARG A 237 -1.58 -14.11 -11.60
CA ARG A 237 -2.57 -15.22 -11.61
C ARG A 237 -2.18 -16.34 -10.66
N SER A 238 -0.87 -16.61 -10.61
CA SER A 238 -0.21 -17.56 -9.73
C SER A 238 0.97 -16.84 -9.13
#